data_AF-A0A2N2DGM2-F1
#
_entry.id   AF-A0A2N2DGM2-F1
#
_cell.length_a   1.000
_cell.length_b   1.000
_cell.length_c   1.000
_cell.angle_alpha   90.00
_cell.angle_beta   90.00
_cell.angle_gamma   90.00
#
_symmetry.space_group_name_H-M   'P 1'
#
loop_
_entity.id
_entity.type
_entity.pdbx_description
1 polymer ?
#
loop_
_entity_poly.entity_id
_entity_poly.type
_entity_poly.pdbx_seq_one_letter_code
_entity_poly.pdbx_strand_id
1 'polypeptide(L)'
;MTNLPGGIISTIKKTYSKITKYLANGYDCYRCKKRVRGTTQESECALCGRMSCPDCLVRCKDCGRQICHDCHILCRNCCYIICADCSPKCAGCGKPICSACSLKCDRCKEPFCPTCIMTGSSRISYLCPGVVKHDILCEPCLTDRYSKLEEAIERESRVKVFSKNYKGKVYYSKPARRLSTSLFELREEALKALCVTTAFLNMELVFNVRYIRHRALHGNHIYYLWQATGIAAKKNGADARNGKSGKNGNRGG
;
A
#
# COMPACT_ATOMS: atom_id res chain seq x y z
N MET A 1 53.14 15.46 5.77
CA MET A 1 52.74 14.92 7.07
C MET A 1 51.41 15.57 7.45
N THR A 2 50.30 14.85 7.38
CA THR A 2 48.97 15.38 7.72
C THR A 2 48.74 15.24 9.22
N ASN A 3 48.65 16.37 9.93
CA ASN A 3 48.30 16.38 11.34
C ASN A 3 46.84 15.93 11.47
N LEU A 4 46.61 14.76 12.08
CA LEU A 4 45.26 14.34 12.44
C LEU A 4 44.69 15.32 13.49
N PRO A 5 43.42 15.75 13.37
CA PRO A 5 42.77 16.58 14.37
C PRO A 5 42.91 15.96 15.77
N GLY A 6 43.32 16.74 16.76
CA GLY A 6 43.59 16.25 18.13
C GLY A 6 42.42 15.51 18.78
N GLY A 7 41.19 15.78 18.38
CA GLY A 7 40.00 15.04 18.81
C GLY A 7 40.05 13.55 18.46
N ILE A 8 40.54 13.19 17.28
CA ILE A 8 40.62 11.79 16.81
C ILE A 8 41.60 10.98 17.67
N ILE A 9 42.75 11.56 18.02
CA ILE A 9 43.78 10.90 18.84
C ILE A 9 43.24 10.57 20.24
N SER A 10 42.45 11.47 20.82
CA SER A 10 41.84 11.24 22.14
C SER A 10 40.84 10.08 22.14
N THR A 11 40.04 9.96 21.07
CA THR A 11 39.07 8.86 20.89
C THR A 11 39.80 7.53 20.69
N ILE A 12 40.84 7.50 19.85
CA ILE A 12 41.66 6.30 19.63
C ILE A 12 42.27 5.81 20.94
N LYS A 13 42.90 6.70 21.73
CA LYS A 13 43.50 6.32 23.03
C LYS A 13 42.48 5.74 24.00
N LYS A 14 41.27 6.32 24.08
CA LYS A 14 40.18 5.80 24.93
C LYS A 14 39.70 4.42 24.48
N THR A 15 39.57 4.19 23.17
CA THR A 15 39.17 2.89 22.61
C THR A 15 40.24 1.83 22.86
N TYR A 16 41.52 2.15 22.63
CA TYR A 16 42.63 1.22 22.87
C TYR A 16 42.77 0.83 24.34
N SER A 17 42.66 1.78 25.27
CA SER A 17 42.73 1.50 26.72
C SER A 17 41.61 0.59 27.21
N LYS A 18 40.39 0.71 26.63
CA LYS A 18 39.31 -0.24 26.92
C LYS A 18 39.67 -1.64 26.42
N ILE A 19 40.09 -1.76 25.16
CA ILE A 19 40.42 -3.06 24.54
C ILE A 19 41.51 -3.80 25.34
N THR A 20 42.60 -3.13 25.73
CA THR A 20 43.71 -3.79 26.45
C THR A 20 43.31 -4.30 27.84
N LYS A 21 42.42 -3.60 28.55
CA LYS A 21 41.89 -4.08 29.84
C LYS A 21 41.09 -5.36 29.71
N TYR A 22 40.30 -5.50 28.64
CA TYR A 22 39.48 -6.69 28.41
C TYR A 22 40.33 -7.90 28.00
N LEU A 23 41.38 -7.69 27.20
CA LEU A 23 42.28 -8.76 26.77
C LEU A 23 43.04 -9.40 27.95
N ALA A 24 43.38 -8.63 28.98
CA ALA A 24 44.10 -9.14 30.15
C ALA A 24 43.19 -9.88 31.15
N ASN A 25 41.96 -9.40 31.35
CA ASN A 25 41.12 -9.84 32.48
C ASN A 25 39.86 -10.65 32.09
N GLY A 26 39.55 -10.73 30.79
CA GLY A 26 38.27 -11.23 30.30
C GLY A 26 37.10 -10.34 30.75
N TYR A 27 35.87 -10.80 30.48
CA TYR A 27 34.65 -10.17 30.98
C TYR A 27 33.64 -11.25 31.38
N ASP A 28 32.71 -10.90 32.27
CA ASP A 28 31.62 -11.79 32.65
C ASP A 28 30.42 -11.55 31.73
N CYS A 29 29.90 -12.63 31.15
CA CYS A 29 28.70 -12.56 30.33
C CYS A 29 27.54 -11.99 31.15
N TYR A 30 26.92 -10.91 30.66
CA TYR A 30 25.80 -10.26 31.34
C TYR A 30 24.69 -11.24 31.72
N ARG A 31 24.39 -12.21 30.84
CA ARG A 31 23.32 -13.18 30.99
C ARG A 31 23.71 -14.40 31.83
N CYS A 32 24.67 -15.20 31.37
CA CYS A 32 25.00 -16.49 31.98
C CYS A 32 26.08 -16.42 33.06
N LYS A 33 26.66 -15.24 33.30
CA LYS A 33 27.74 -14.97 34.26
C LYS A 33 29.03 -15.79 34.04
N LYS A 34 29.14 -16.54 32.94
CA LYS A 34 30.37 -17.22 32.55
C LYS A 34 31.44 -16.18 32.17
N ARG A 35 32.66 -16.39 32.65
CA ARG A 35 33.83 -15.58 32.30
C ARG A 35 34.33 -15.94 30.91
N VAL A 36 34.38 -14.97 30.02
CA VAL A 36 34.85 -15.14 28.63
C VAL A 36 36.25 -14.56 28.50
N ARG A 37 37.17 -15.34 27.91
CA ARG A 37 38.51 -14.90 27.53
C ARG A 37 38.52 -14.68 26.01
N GLY A 38 38.79 -13.46 25.53
CA GLY A 38 38.76 -13.17 24.08
C GLY A 38 38.63 -11.68 23.74
N THR A 39 38.60 -11.37 22.44
CA THR A 39 38.46 -10.00 21.89
C THR A 39 37.03 -9.46 22.03
N THR A 40 36.90 -8.16 22.24
CA THR A 40 35.64 -7.53 22.68
C THR A 40 34.60 -7.28 21.58
N GLN A 41 35.02 -7.14 20.32
CA GLN A 41 34.13 -6.61 19.27
C GLN A 41 32.94 -7.53 18.95
N GLU A 42 33.10 -8.86 19.02
CA GLU A 42 32.02 -9.82 18.71
C GLU A 42 31.16 -10.19 19.93
N SER A 43 31.40 -9.51 21.05
CA SER A 43 30.83 -9.83 22.36
C SER A 43 29.95 -8.71 22.93
N GLU A 44 29.75 -7.62 22.18
CA GLU A 44 28.97 -6.48 22.62
C GLU A 44 27.60 -6.44 21.92
N CYS A 45 26.54 -6.24 22.69
CA CYS A 45 25.21 -6.04 22.12
C CYS A 45 25.18 -4.71 21.35
N ALA A 46 24.86 -4.76 20.05
CA ALA A 46 24.83 -3.58 19.20
C ALA A 46 23.76 -2.53 19.59
N LEU A 47 22.80 -2.88 20.44
CA LEU A 47 21.76 -1.95 20.90
C LEU A 47 22.06 -1.32 22.26
N CYS A 48 22.52 -2.10 23.24
CA CYS A 48 22.66 -1.63 24.62
C CYS A 48 24.11 -1.59 25.14
N GLY A 49 25.09 -2.01 24.33
CA GLY A 49 26.51 -2.03 24.71
C GLY A 49 26.89 -3.04 25.80
N ARG A 50 25.96 -3.90 26.23
CA ARG A 50 26.25 -4.92 27.25
C ARG A 50 27.10 -6.04 26.65
N MET A 51 28.10 -6.47 27.42
CA MET A 51 28.97 -7.60 27.07
C MET A 51 28.27 -8.93 27.32
N SER A 52 28.25 -9.81 26.34
CA SER A 52 27.66 -11.16 26.40
C SER A 52 28.58 -12.15 25.70
N CYS A 53 28.65 -13.38 26.22
CA CYS A 53 29.39 -14.44 25.53
C CYS A 53 28.77 -14.73 24.16
N PRO A 54 29.54 -15.29 23.20
CA PRO A 54 29.04 -15.61 21.86
C PRO A 54 27.74 -16.44 21.88
N ASP A 55 27.63 -17.42 22.77
CA ASP A 55 26.43 -18.27 22.92
C ASP A 55 25.18 -17.52 23.42
N CYS A 56 25.36 -16.36 24.07
CA CYS A 56 24.27 -15.53 24.58
C CYS A 56 23.88 -14.39 23.64
N LEU A 57 24.66 -14.18 22.58
CA LEU A 57 24.35 -13.24 21.52
C LEU A 57 23.58 -13.94 20.41
N VAL A 58 22.57 -13.27 19.91
CA VAL A 58 21.77 -13.71 18.77
C VAL A 58 21.91 -12.70 17.64
N ARG A 59 21.79 -13.15 16.39
CA ARG A 59 21.84 -12.25 15.23
C ARG A 59 20.43 -11.83 14.84
N CYS A 60 20.23 -10.53 14.66
CA CYS A 60 18.99 -10.01 14.08
C CYS A 60 18.87 -10.52 12.63
N LYS A 61 17.74 -11.14 12.30
CA LYS A 61 17.49 -11.67 10.95
C LYS A 61 17.49 -10.58 9.85
N ASP A 62 17.09 -9.36 10.20
CA ASP A 62 16.90 -8.27 9.25
C ASP A 62 18.17 -7.46 8.98
N CYS A 63 18.92 -7.08 10.03
CA CYS A 63 20.14 -6.25 9.89
C CYS A 63 21.45 -7.00 10.15
N GLY A 64 21.41 -8.26 10.59
CA GLY A 64 22.59 -9.08 10.89
C GLY A 64 23.35 -8.71 12.17
N ARG A 65 23.01 -7.59 12.83
CA ARG A 65 23.67 -7.16 14.09
C ARG A 65 23.52 -8.20 15.19
N GLN A 66 24.56 -8.36 16.02
CA GLN A 66 24.52 -9.16 17.23
C GLN A 66 23.83 -8.39 18.36
N ILE A 67 22.84 -9.01 18.98
CA ILE A 67 22.06 -8.43 20.07
C ILE A 67 21.98 -9.42 21.23
N CYS A 68 21.92 -8.91 22.46
CA CYS A 68 21.70 -9.75 23.63
C CYS A 68 20.25 -10.20 23.73
N HIS A 69 19.99 -11.18 24.60
CA HIS A 69 18.66 -11.73 24.81
C HIS A 69 17.63 -10.72 25.33
N ASP A 70 18.03 -9.66 26.02
CA ASP A 70 17.06 -8.66 26.49
C ASP A 70 16.67 -7.67 25.38
N CYS A 71 17.50 -7.55 24.34
CA CYS A 71 17.29 -6.60 23.25
C CYS A 71 16.70 -7.26 21.99
N HIS A 72 16.51 -8.58 22.00
CA HIS A 72 15.84 -9.26 20.90
C HIS A 72 14.34 -9.29 21.09
N ILE A 73 13.65 -9.27 19.96
CA ILE A 73 12.21 -9.34 19.85
C ILE A 73 11.90 -10.49 18.90
N LEU A 74 10.84 -11.25 19.19
CA LEU A 74 10.36 -12.30 18.30
C LEU A 74 9.32 -11.73 17.35
N CYS A 75 9.49 -11.94 16.05
CA CYS A 75 8.46 -11.64 15.07
C CYS A 75 7.22 -12.46 15.38
N ARG A 76 6.06 -11.80 15.50
CA ARG A 76 4.79 -12.48 15.80
C ARG A 76 4.40 -13.56 14.78
N ASN A 77 4.82 -13.43 13.53
CA ASN A 77 4.35 -14.30 12.44
C ASN A 77 5.26 -15.50 12.19
N CYS A 78 6.58 -15.30 12.14
CA CYS A 78 7.55 -16.36 11.82
C CYS A 78 8.46 -16.75 12.98
N CYS A 79 8.29 -16.13 14.16
CA CYS A 79 9.11 -16.33 15.35
C CYS A 79 10.62 -16.03 15.18
N TYR A 80 11.03 -15.38 14.08
CA TYR A 80 12.41 -14.95 13.90
C TYR A 80 12.81 -13.86 14.89
N ILE A 81 14.08 -13.94 15.31
CA ILE A 81 14.74 -13.00 16.20
C ILE A 81 15.10 -11.73 15.41
N ILE A 82 14.58 -10.60 15.85
CA ILE A 82 14.86 -9.27 15.30
C ILE A 82 15.25 -8.30 16.42
N CYS A 83 15.97 -7.23 16.08
CA CYS A 83 16.29 -6.16 17.03
C CYS A 83 15.14 -5.14 17.09
N ALA A 84 15.10 -4.33 18.15
CA ALA A 84 14.07 -3.29 18.34
C ALA A 84 14.00 -2.29 17.18
N ASP A 85 15.13 -1.94 16.56
CA ASP A 85 15.19 -1.02 15.42
C ASP A 85 14.59 -1.63 14.14
N CYS A 86 14.65 -2.95 13.99
CA CYS A 86 14.14 -3.69 12.83
C CYS A 86 12.77 -4.31 13.07
N SER A 87 12.08 -3.95 14.15
CA SER A 87 10.77 -4.49 14.51
C SER A 87 9.66 -3.46 14.39
N PRO A 88 9.24 -3.07 13.16
CA PRO A 88 8.03 -2.28 13.01
C PRO A 88 6.85 -2.98 13.71
N LYS A 89 5.97 -2.18 14.30
CA LYS A 89 4.74 -2.68 14.91
C LYS A 89 3.67 -2.80 13.84
N CYS A 90 2.98 -3.93 13.81
CA CYS A 90 1.79 -4.10 12.97
C CYS A 90 0.74 -3.06 13.36
N ALA A 91 0.29 -2.22 12.43
CA ALA A 91 -0.72 -1.20 12.68
C ALA A 91 -2.10 -1.78 13.07
N GLY A 92 -2.36 -3.05 12.75
CA GLY A 92 -3.60 -3.74 13.13
C GLY A 92 -3.62 -4.31 14.55
N CYS A 93 -2.51 -4.89 15.03
CA CYS A 93 -2.47 -5.56 16.34
C CYS A 93 -1.39 -5.05 17.31
N GLY A 94 -0.59 -4.05 16.91
CA GLY A 94 0.50 -3.48 17.70
C GLY A 94 1.71 -4.37 17.91
N LYS A 95 1.66 -5.64 17.47
CA LYS A 95 2.73 -6.63 17.70
C LYS A 95 3.90 -6.42 16.74
N PRO A 96 5.15 -6.69 17.18
CA PRO A 96 6.32 -6.56 16.34
C PRO A 96 6.35 -7.60 15.21
N ILE A 97 6.76 -7.16 14.03
CA ILE A 97 6.93 -8.00 12.84
C ILE A 97 8.28 -7.74 12.19
N CYS A 98 8.88 -8.75 11.55
CA CYS A 98 10.08 -8.56 10.74
C CYS A 98 9.71 -7.97 9.37
N SER A 99 10.68 -7.38 8.68
CA SER A 99 10.51 -6.83 7.33
C SER A 99 9.93 -7.83 6.33
N ALA A 100 10.33 -9.10 6.39
CA ALA A 100 9.82 -10.15 5.50
C ALA A 100 8.34 -10.50 5.74
N CYS A 101 7.83 -10.32 6.97
CA CYS A 101 6.42 -10.53 7.30
C CYS A 101 5.61 -9.21 7.30
N SER A 102 6.25 -8.08 6.96
CA SER A 102 5.61 -6.77 6.94
C SER A 102 5.03 -6.47 5.58
N LEU A 103 3.71 -6.58 5.45
CA LEU A 103 2.97 -6.15 4.27
C LEU A 103 2.50 -4.71 4.47
N LYS A 104 2.69 -3.85 3.46
CA LYS A 104 2.27 -2.44 3.55
C LYS A 104 0.92 -2.25 2.91
N CYS A 105 0.05 -1.48 3.56
CA CYS A 105 -1.21 -1.05 2.94
C CYS A 105 -0.91 -0.11 1.77
N ASP A 106 -1.45 -0.39 0.58
CA ASP A 106 -1.18 0.43 -0.62
C ASP A 106 -1.70 1.86 -0.49
N ARG A 107 -2.64 2.10 0.42
CA ARG A 107 -3.23 3.41 0.67
C ARG A 107 -2.53 4.19 1.79
N CYS A 108 -2.55 3.68 3.02
CA CYS A 108 -1.96 4.41 4.17
C CYS A 108 -0.45 4.16 4.36
N LYS A 109 0.13 3.20 3.64
CA LYS A 109 1.56 2.80 3.71
C LYS A 109 2.04 2.23 5.05
N GLU A 110 1.14 2.11 6.02
CA GLU A 110 1.41 1.47 7.31
C GLU A 110 1.72 -0.03 7.16
N PRO A 111 2.60 -0.59 8.02
CA PRO A 111 2.96 -2.00 8.00
C PRO A 111 1.94 -2.85 8.78
N PHE A 112 1.59 -4.01 8.24
CA PHE A 112 0.70 -4.98 8.86
C PHE A 112 1.30 -6.39 8.77
N CYS A 113 0.93 -7.25 9.72
CA CYS A 113 1.19 -8.67 9.61
C CYS A 113 0.22 -9.33 8.60
N PRO A 114 0.55 -10.51 8.04
CA PRO A 114 -0.31 -11.17 7.05
C PRO A 114 -1.72 -11.43 7.56
N THR A 115 -1.86 -11.83 8.83
CA THR A 115 -3.16 -12.07 9.44
C THR A 115 -4.03 -10.81 9.49
N CYS A 116 -3.48 -9.65 9.83
CA CYS A 116 -4.24 -8.40 9.95
C CYS A 116 -4.56 -7.74 8.60
N ILE A 117 -3.78 -8.02 7.55
CA ILE A 117 -4.00 -7.40 6.24
C ILE A 117 -4.88 -8.28 5.32
N MET A 118 -4.81 -9.60 5.47
CA MET A 118 -5.61 -10.53 4.66
C MET A 118 -7.07 -10.60 5.08
N THR A 119 -7.41 -10.28 6.33
CA THR A 119 -8.80 -10.23 6.81
C THR A 119 -9.67 -9.25 6.01
N GLY A 120 -9.09 -8.23 5.39
CA GLY A 120 -9.82 -7.34 4.48
C GLY A 120 -9.90 -7.87 3.04
N SER A 121 -8.81 -8.43 2.51
CA SER A 121 -8.63 -8.58 1.06
C SER A 121 -9.50 -9.66 0.39
N SER A 122 -10.02 -10.64 1.14
CA SER A 122 -10.80 -11.76 0.57
C SER A 122 -12.21 -11.41 0.09
N ARG A 123 -12.71 -10.19 0.35
CA ARG A 123 -14.11 -9.81 0.04
C ARG A 123 -14.31 -9.01 -1.25
N ILE A 124 -13.25 -8.56 -1.94
CA ILE A 124 -13.39 -7.60 -3.06
C ILE A 124 -13.67 -8.26 -4.41
N SER A 125 -13.58 -9.59 -4.52
CA SER A 125 -13.55 -10.27 -5.82
C SER A 125 -14.81 -10.13 -6.69
N TYR A 126 -15.96 -9.70 -6.14
CA TYR A 126 -17.24 -9.81 -6.84
C TYR A 126 -17.85 -8.50 -7.33
N LEU A 127 -17.39 -7.33 -6.85
CA LEU A 127 -18.18 -6.10 -7.04
C LEU A 127 -17.82 -5.24 -8.24
N CYS A 128 -16.68 -5.43 -8.90
CA CYS A 128 -16.35 -4.82 -10.19
C CYS A 128 -15.02 -5.37 -10.72
N PRO A 129 -15.02 -6.48 -11.48
CA PRO A 129 -13.81 -6.92 -12.13
C PRO A 129 -13.34 -5.78 -13.06
N GLY A 130 -12.05 -5.42 -13.01
CA GLY A 130 -11.47 -4.35 -13.84
C GLY A 130 -11.36 -2.95 -13.22
N VAL A 131 -11.97 -2.68 -12.05
CA VAL A 131 -11.80 -1.38 -11.35
C VAL A 131 -10.63 -1.39 -10.37
N VAL A 132 -10.24 -2.58 -9.92
CA VAL A 132 -9.35 -2.75 -8.78
C VAL A 132 -8.12 -3.51 -9.25
N LYS A 133 -6.96 -2.83 -9.31
CA LYS A 133 -5.68 -3.55 -9.20
C LYS A 133 -5.71 -4.33 -7.88
N HIS A 134 -5.00 -5.45 -7.79
CA HIS A 134 -4.86 -6.20 -6.53
C HIS A 134 -4.10 -5.35 -5.50
N ASP A 135 -4.79 -4.36 -4.94
CA ASP A 135 -4.27 -3.45 -3.92
C ASP A 135 -4.36 -4.19 -2.58
N ILE A 136 -3.27 -4.22 -1.85
CA ILE A 136 -3.25 -4.76 -0.50
C ILE A 136 -3.75 -3.65 0.44
N LEU A 137 -4.98 -3.76 0.92
CA LEU A 137 -5.61 -2.74 1.78
C LEU A 137 -5.81 -3.27 3.20
N CYS A 138 -5.55 -2.42 4.20
CA CYS A 138 -5.98 -2.67 5.56
C CYS A 138 -7.51 -2.49 5.69
N GLU A 139 -8.08 -3.09 6.73
CA GLU A 139 -9.53 -3.10 6.97
C GLU A 139 -10.16 -1.68 6.99
N PRO A 140 -9.61 -0.66 7.67
CA PRO A 140 -10.17 0.70 7.62
C PRO A 140 -10.14 1.32 6.21
N CYS A 141 -9.03 1.13 5.48
CA CYS A 141 -8.89 1.65 4.10
C CYS A 141 -9.82 0.94 3.12
N LEU A 142 -10.11 -0.33 3.39
CA LEU A 142 -11.04 -1.15 2.63
C LEU A 142 -12.49 -0.72 2.90
N THR A 143 -12.87 -0.54 4.16
CA THR A 143 -14.20 -0.06 4.55
C THR A 143 -14.50 1.29 3.91
N ASP A 144 -13.57 2.26 3.97
CA ASP A 144 -13.75 3.55 3.27
C ASP A 144 -13.86 3.39 1.74
N ARG A 145 -13.15 2.42 1.15
CA ARG A 145 -13.27 2.12 -0.28
C ARG A 145 -14.67 1.58 -0.61
N TYR A 146 -15.23 0.73 0.23
CA TYR A 146 -16.59 0.19 0.05
C TYR A 146 -17.64 1.27 0.18
N SER A 147 -17.58 2.12 1.20
CA SER A 147 -18.53 3.23 1.33
C SER A 147 -18.53 4.14 0.09
N LYS A 148 -17.34 4.45 -0.45
CA LYS A 148 -17.22 5.19 -1.72
C LYS A 148 -17.78 4.45 -2.93
N LEU A 149 -17.71 3.12 -2.92
CA LEU A 149 -18.28 2.29 -3.99
C LEU A 149 -19.80 2.25 -3.91
N GLU A 150 -20.38 2.13 -2.71
CA GLU A 150 -21.82 2.21 -2.49
C GLU A 150 -22.36 3.57 -2.94
N GLU A 151 -21.73 4.67 -2.51
CA GLU A 151 -22.06 6.02 -2.99
C GLU A 151 -21.91 6.18 -4.51
N ALA A 152 -20.99 5.44 -5.14
CA ALA A 152 -20.82 5.46 -6.59
C ALA A 152 -21.92 4.69 -7.33
N ILE A 153 -22.38 3.57 -6.76
CA ILE A 153 -23.51 2.78 -7.28
C ILE A 153 -24.77 3.64 -7.25
N GLU A 154 -25.05 4.35 -6.15
CA GLU A 154 -26.21 5.24 -6.05
C GLU A 154 -26.16 6.40 -7.05
N ARG A 155 -24.96 6.90 -7.35
CA ARG A 155 -24.73 8.00 -8.30
C ARG A 155 -24.62 7.53 -9.75
N GLU A 156 -24.60 6.24 -10.05
CA GLU A 156 -24.36 5.73 -11.40
C GLU A 156 -25.37 6.28 -12.42
N SER A 157 -26.64 6.41 -12.01
CA SER A 157 -27.75 6.90 -12.83
C SER A 157 -27.61 8.36 -13.23
N ARG A 158 -26.76 9.11 -12.52
CA ARG A 158 -26.45 10.52 -12.80
C ARG A 158 -25.36 10.68 -13.85
N VAL A 159 -24.63 9.60 -14.18
CA VAL A 159 -23.55 9.63 -15.16
C VAL A 159 -24.12 9.74 -16.56
N LYS A 160 -23.76 10.81 -17.28
CA LYS A 160 -24.20 11.01 -18.67
C LYS A 160 -23.34 10.18 -19.62
N VAL A 161 -23.99 9.34 -20.41
CA VAL A 161 -23.33 8.43 -21.35
C VAL A 161 -23.49 8.93 -22.79
N PHE A 162 -22.38 9.07 -23.50
CA PHE A 162 -22.35 9.43 -24.91
C PHE A 162 -21.67 8.34 -25.75
N SER A 163 -22.43 7.75 -26.67
CA SER A 163 -21.92 6.77 -27.64
C SER A 163 -20.82 7.36 -28.52
N LYS A 164 -19.91 6.51 -29.04
CA LYS A 164 -18.94 6.91 -30.08
C LYS A 164 -19.58 7.53 -31.34
N ASN A 165 -20.85 7.23 -31.60
CA ASN A 165 -21.60 7.74 -32.76
C ASN A 165 -22.38 9.03 -32.44
N TYR A 166 -22.23 9.59 -31.24
CA TYR A 166 -22.90 10.84 -30.87
C TYR A 166 -22.32 12.00 -31.71
N LYS A 167 -23.19 12.68 -32.47
CA LYS A 167 -22.79 13.77 -33.39
C LYS A 167 -22.68 15.15 -32.72
N GLY A 168 -23.15 15.29 -31.48
CA GLY A 168 -23.08 16.56 -30.74
C GLY A 168 -21.71 16.81 -30.11
N LYS A 169 -21.49 18.04 -29.63
CA LYS A 169 -20.30 18.39 -28.84
C LYS A 169 -20.51 18.00 -27.38
N VAL A 170 -19.51 17.31 -26.79
CA VAL A 170 -19.48 16.98 -25.36
C VAL A 170 -18.55 17.95 -24.66
N TYR A 171 -19.08 18.80 -23.78
CA TYR A 171 -18.31 19.75 -23.01
C TYR A 171 -17.88 19.14 -21.68
N TYR A 172 -16.57 19.09 -21.43
CA TYR A 172 -16.00 18.49 -20.22
C TYR A 172 -14.75 19.23 -19.74
N SER A 173 -14.45 19.11 -18.45
CA SER A 173 -13.24 19.68 -17.83
C SER A 173 -12.15 18.60 -17.73
N LYS A 174 -10.89 19.00 -17.92
CA LYS A 174 -9.74 18.13 -17.60
C LYS A 174 -9.64 17.92 -16.07
N PRO A 175 -9.09 16.78 -15.60
CA PRO A 175 -8.56 15.68 -16.39
C PRO A 175 -9.65 14.75 -16.94
N ALA A 176 -9.37 14.14 -18.09
CA ALA A 176 -10.16 13.05 -18.65
C ALA A 176 -9.35 11.74 -18.57
N ARG A 177 -10.03 10.61 -18.33
CA ARG A 177 -9.38 9.30 -18.18
C ARG A 177 -10.05 8.28 -19.08
N ARG A 178 -9.24 7.51 -19.81
CA ARG A 178 -9.73 6.34 -20.55
C ARG A 178 -10.00 5.22 -19.55
N LEU A 179 -11.21 4.68 -19.58
CA LEU A 179 -11.65 3.58 -18.74
C LEU A 179 -11.98 2.36 -19.62
N SER A 180 -11.82 1.19 -19.03
CA SER A 180 -12.20 -0.09 -19.59
C SER A 180 -12.71 -0.97 -18.45
N THR A 181 -13.82 -1.68 -18.68
CA THR A 181 -14.35 -2.62 -17.70
C THR A 181 -13.68 -3.99 -17.84
N SER A 182 -13.99 -4.92 -16.93
CA SER A 182 -13.82 -6.35 -17.23
C SER A 182 -14.81 -6.84 -18.28
N LEU A 183 -14.76 -8.15 -18.49
CA LEU A 183 -15.71 -8.94 -19.26
C LEU A 183 -16.96 -9.21 -18.43
N PHE A 184 -18.14 -9.01 -19.04
CA PHE A 184 -19.47 -9.30 -18.50
C PHE A 184 -20.26 -10.14 -19.51
N GLU A 185 -21.24 -10.91 -19.05
CA GLU A 185 -22.09 -11.70 -19.96
C GLU A 185 -23.06 -10.80 -20.73
N LEU A 186 -23.54 -9.74 -20.08
CA LEU A 186 -24.47 -8.77 -20.68
C LEU A 186 -23.78 -7.45 -21.00
N ARG A 187 -24.21 -6.85 -22.11
CA ARG A 187 -23.69 -5.56 -22.58
C ARG A 187 -24.08 -4.42 -21.63
N GLU A 188 -25.28 -4.50 -21.07
CA GLU A 188 -25.87 -3.54 -20.14
C GLU A 188 -25.11 -3.53 -18.81
N GLU A 189 -24.68 -4.70 -18.32
CA GLU A 189 -23.83 -4.83 -17.13
C GLU A 189 -22.46 -4.20 -17.35
N ALA A 190 -21.84 -4.43 -18.52
CA ALA A 190 -20.59 -3.77 -18.86
C ALA A 190 -20.74 -2.24 -18.89
N LEU A 191 -21.85 -1.72 -19.42
CA LEU A 191 -22.12 -0.28 -19.38
C LEU A 191 -22.33 0.22 -17.94
N LYS A 192 -23.11 -0.51 -17.15
CA LYS A 192 -23.37 -0.19 -15.74
C LYS A 192 -22.07 -0.11 -14.95
N ALA A 193 -21.21 -1.11 -15.07
CA ALA A 193 -19.88 -1.12 -14.45
C ALA A 193 -19.02 0.08 -14.88
N LEU A 194 -19.08 0.48 -16.17
CA LEU A 194 -18.39 1.67 -16.67
C LEU A 194 -18.91 2.95 -16.01
N CYS A 195 -20.23 3.07 -15.80
CA CYS A 195 -20.86 4.20 -15.12
C CYS A 195 -20.49 4.23 -13.62
N VAL A 196 -20.56 3.10 -12.91
CA VAL A 196 -20.13 3.00 -11.50
C VAL A 196 -18.66 3.42 -11.36
N THR A 197 -17.79 2.92 -12.23
CA THR A 197 -16.36 3.29 -12.22
C THR A 197 -16.17 4.79 -12.43
N THR A 198 -16.96 5.38 -13.34
CA THR A 198 -16.94 6.82 -13.61
C THR A 198 -17.37 7.61 -12.36
N ALA A 199 -18.47 7.22 -11.72
CA ALA A 199 -18.97 7.85 -10.50
C ALA A 199 -17.99 7.69 -9.31
N PHE A 200 -17.34 6.53 -9.19
CA PHE A 200 -16.32 6.25 -8.17
C PHE A 200 -15.10 7.16 -8.30
N LEU A 201 -14.73 7.50 -9.54
CA LEU A 201 -13.67 8.48 -9.83
C LEU A 201 -14.15 9.94 -9.69
N ASN A 202 -15.35 10.17 -9.17
CA ASN A 202 -16.00 11.47 -9.04
C ASN A 202 -16.08 12.22 -10.39
N MET A 203 -16.43 11.49 -11.45
CA MET A 203 -16.68 11.99 -12.80
C MET A 203 -18.18 11.86 -13.11
N GLU A 204 -18.68 12.72 -13.99
CA GLU A 204 -20.14 12.89 -14.22
C GLU A 204 -20.57 12.48 -15.63
N LEU A 205 -19.61 12.25 -16.52
CA LEU A 205 -19.90 11.86 -17.89
C LEU A 205 -18.86 10.88 -18.42
N VAL A 206 -19.30 10.02 -19.33
CA VAL A 206 -18.46 9.12 -20.11
C VAL A 206 -18.84 9.25 -21.59
N PHE A 207 -17.84 9.47 -22.44
CA PHE A 207 -18.05 9.65 -23.88
C PHE A 207 -17.16 8.75 -24.71
N ASN A 208 -17.44 8.69 -26.02
CA ASN A 208 -16.80 7.75 -26.94
C ASN A 208 -16.96 6.31 -26.46
N VAL A 209 -18.15 5.97 -25.93
CA VAL A 209 -18.41 4.63 -25.41
C VAL A 209 -18.40 3.62 -26.56
N ARG A 210 -17.62 2.54 -26.39
CA ARG A 210 -17.50 1.42 -27.32
C ARG A 210 -17.66 0.11 -26.57
N TYR A 211 -18.20 -0.88 -27.28
CA TYR A 211 -18.34 -2.24 -26.79
C TYR A 211 -17.40 -3.14 -27.58
N ILE A 212 -16.62 -3.94 -26.87
CA ILE A 212 -15.75 -4.96 -27.44
C ILE A 212 -16.36 -6.31 -27.07
N ARG A 213 -16.64 -7.12 -28.09
CA ARG A 213 -17.17 -8.47 -27.92
C ARG A 213 -16.02 -9.46 -27.93
N HIS A 214 -15.88 -10.22 -26.86
CA HIS A 214 -14.88 -11.27 -26.69
C HIS A 214 -15.57 -12.63 -26.84
N ARG A 215 -14.96 -13.55 -27.58
CA ARG A 215 -15.44 -14.93 -27.72
C ARG A 215 -14.78 -15.77 -26.63
N ALA A 216 -15.57 -16.51 -25.86
CA ALA A 216 -15.08 -17.42 -24.83
C ALA A 216 -15.59 -18.85 -25.08
N LEU A 217 -14.82 -19.83 -24.60
CA LEU A 217 -15.11 -21.26 -24.71
C LEU A 217 -15.12 -21.86 -23.32
N HIS A 218 -16.19 -22.61 -23.00
CA HIS A 218 -16.27 -23.43 -21.80
C HIS A 218 -16.81 -24.80 -22.19
N GLY A 219 -15.90 -25.79 -22.28
CA GLY A 219 -16.19 -27.06 -22.95
C GLY A 219 -16.55 -26.84 -24.43
N ASN A 220 -17.71 -27.37 -24.85
CA ASN A 220 -18.21 -27.26 -26.22
C ASN A 220 -19.10 -26.02 -26.45
N HIS A 221 -19.32 -25.21 -25.43
CA HIS A 221 -20.16 -24.02 -25.53
C HIS A 221 -19.34 -22.78 -25.89
N ILE A 222 -19.80 -22.07 -26.93
CA ILE A 222 -19.30 -20.74 -27.27
C ILE A 222 -20.26 -19.71 -26.67
N TYR A 223 -19.72 -18.81 -25.86
CA TYR A 223 -20.45 -17.65 -25.36
C TYR A 223 -19.66 -16.38 -25.64
N TYR A 224 -20.35 -15.25 -25.55
CA TYR A 224 -19.75 -13.94 -25.77
C TYR A 224 -19.73 -13.17 -24.48
N LEU A 225 -18.59 -12.54 -24.21
CA LEU A 225 -18.43 -11.60 -23.13
C LEU A 225 -18.25 -10.19 -23.69
N TRP A 226 -18.76 -9.21 -22.97
CA TRP A 226 -18.77 -7.81 -23.34
C TRP A 226 -17.86 -7.00 -22.43
N GLN A 227 -17.10 -6.12 -23.05
CA GLN A 227 -16.30 -5.12 -22.37
C GLN A 227 -16.75 -3.74 -22.84
N ALA A 228 -17.00 -2.83 -21.91
CA ALA A 228 -17.29 -1.44 -22.22
C ALA A 228 -16.03 -0.60 -22.03
N THR A 229 -15.77 0.31 -22.96
CA THR A 229 -14.66 1.25 -22.92
C THR A 229 -15.18 2.66 -23.16
N GLY A 230 -14.55 3.67 -22.57
CA GLY A 230 -14.97 5.06 -22.75
C GLY A 230 -13.95 6.05 -22.18
N ILE A 231 -14.22 7.34 -22.35
CA ILE A 231 -13.44 8.42 -21.75
C ILE A 231 -14.31 9.10 -20.69
N ALA A 232 -13.94 8.95 -19.44
CA ALA A 232 -14.61 9.57 -18.30
C ALA A 232 -14.03 10.95 -18.01
N ALA A 233 -14.89 11.92 -17.68
CA ALA A 233 -14.50 13.27 -17.32
C ALA A 233 -15.52 13.94 -16.39
N LYS A 234 -15.12 15.07 -15.80
CA LYS A 234 -16.05 15.97 -15.09
C LYS A 234 -16.79 16.86 -16.09
N LYS A 235 -18.04 17.21 -15.79
CA LYS A 235 -18.80 18.16 -16.60
C LYS A 235 -18.22 19.56 -16.45
N ASN A 236 -18.17 20.33 -17.55
CA ASN A 236 -17.82 21.75 -17.46
C ASN A 236 -18.93 22.51 -16.72
N GLY A 237 -18.59 23.16 -15.60
CA GLY A 237 -19.52 23.98 -14.82
C GLY A 237 -20.06 25.21 -15.56
N ALA A 238 -19.49 25.57 -16.72
CA ALA A 238 -19.91 26.70 -17.53
C ALA A 238 -21.35 26.54 -18.07
N ASP A 239 -21.83 25.31 -18.30
CA ASP A 239 -23.17 25.06 -18.82
C ASP A 239 -24.29 25.31 -17.78
N ALA A 240 -23.97 25.52 -16.50
CA ALA A 240 -24.97 25.81 -15.49
C ALA A 240 -25.55 27.24 -15.59
N ARG A 241 -24.89 28.17 -16.29
CA ARG A 241 -25.31 29.59 -16.35
C ARG A 241 -26.13 29.98 -17.59
N ASN A 242 -26.10 29.20 -18.67
CA ASN A 242 -26.77 29.56 -19.93
C ASN A 242 -28.21 29.00 -20.10
N GLY A 243 -28.78 28.37 -19.08
CA GLY A 243 -30.18 27.89 -19.11
C GLY A 243 -31.26 28.96 -18.88
N LYS A 244 -30.90 30.24 -18.71
CA LYS A 244 -31.84 31.35 -18.47
C LYS A 244 -31.97 32.35 -19.63
N SER A 245 -31.48 32.04 -20.83
CA SER A 245 -31.67 32.93 -21.98
C SER A 245 -32.94 32.59 -22.76
N GLY A 246 -33.95 33.45 -22.67
CA GLY A 246 -34.79 33.77 -23.83
C GLY A 246 -36.22 33.23 -23.86
N LYS A 247 -37.04 33.53 -22.85
CA LYS A 247 -38.47 33.82 -23.08
C LYS A 247 -38.75 35.29 -22.75
N ASN A 248 -38.05 36.21 -23.41
CA ASN A 248 -38.62 37.54 -23.58
C ASN A 248 -39.57 37.45 -24.76
N GLY A 249 -40.86 37.37 -24.43
CA GLY A 249 -41.92 37.48 -25.40
C GLY A 249 -41.85 38.82 -26.10
N ASN A 250 -42.09 38.79 -27.41
CA ASN A 250 -42.61 39.94 -28.11
C ASN A 250 -43.98 39.54 -28.67
N ARG A 251 -45.03 39.85 -27.91
CA ARG A 251 -46.39 40.00 -28.40
C ARG A 251 -46.54 41.47 -28.76
N GLY A 252 -46.80 41.75 -30.03
CA GLY A 252 -47.10 43.08 -30.56
C GLY A 252 -46.82 43.07 -32.06
N GLY A 253 -47.81 43.21 -32.95
CA GLY A 253 -49.25 43.34 -32.79
C GLY A 253 -49.97 42.77 -34.00
#